data_AF-A0A436D0A3-F1
#
_entry.id   AF-A0A436D0A3-F1
#
_cell.length_a   1.000
_cell.length_b   1.000
_cell.length_c   1.000
_cell.angle_alpha   90.00
_cell.angle_beta   90.00
_cell.angle_gamma   90.00
#
_symmetry.space_group_name_H-M   'P 1'
#
loop_
_entity.id
_entity.type
_entity.pdbx_description
1 polymer ?
#
loop_
_entity_poly.entity_id
_entity_poly.type
_entity_poly.pdbx_seq_one_letter_code
_entity_poly.pdbx_strand_id
1 'polypeptide(L)'
;TLQLDDSFDFSGRIGGITNDDRLELEDILFGAGTTAVYQANQDGSGGTLTVSDGTHGTALHLVGSYDANGFKLADDGQGHTAVSYNPAEFTLTGVGNGAISSDFVV
;
A
#
# COMPACT_ATOMS: atom_id res chain seq x y z
N THR A 1 6.50 3.03 11.08
CA THR A 1 7.36 2.16 10.24
C THR A 1 7.38 0.76 10.78
N LEU A 2 7.28 -0.22 9.87
CA LEU A 2 7.47 -1.65 10.11
C LEU A 2 8.58 -2.12 9.16
N GLN A 3 9.61 -2.77 9.69
CA GLN A 3 10.71 -3.35 8.91
C GLN A 3 10.60 -4.87 8.90
N LEU A 4 10.79 -5.47 7.74
CA LEU A 4 10.80 -6.92 7.53
C LEU A 4 12.16 -7.32 6.93
N ASP A 5 13.00 -7.93 7.75
CA ASP A 5 14.31 -8.43 7.31
C ASP A 5 14.20 -9.72 6.49
N ASP A 6 13.13 -10.47 6.70
CA ASP A 6 12.77 -11.70 5.99
C ASP A 6 11.28 -11.65 5.64
N SER A 7 10.99 -10.89 4.60
CA SER A 7 9.63 -10.66 4.10
C SER A 7 9.07 -11.89 3.39
N PHE A 8 9.91 -12.85 2.96
CA PHE A 8 9.46 -14.10 2.34
C PHE A 8 8.76 -15.02 3.33
N ASP A 9 9.26 -15.08 4.57
CA ASP A 9 8.72 -15.94 5.62
C ASP A 9 7.67 -15.23 6.50
N PHE A 10 7.44 -13.94 6.28
CA PHE A 10 6.39 -13.20 6.98
C PHE A 10 5.00 -13.68 6.54
N SER A 11 4.34 -14.44 7.43
CA SER A 11 2.99 -14.98 7.23
C SER A 11 1.90 -14.25 8.02
N GLY A 12 2.27 -13.14 8.67
CA GLY A 12 1.36 -12.32 9.46
C GLY A 12 0.41 -11.47 8.60
N ARG A 13 -0.44 -10.70 9.28
CA ARG A 13 -1.31 -9.70 8.64
C ARG A 13 -0.94 -8.31 9.14
N ILE A 14 -0.88 -7.35 8.22
CA ILE A 14 -0.52 -5.96 8.51
C ILE A 14 -1.78 -5.12 8.37
N GLY A 15 -2.17 -4.40 9.42
CA GLY A 15 -3.33 -3.53 9.42
C GLY A 15 -3.00 -2.13 9.91
N GLY A 16 -3.87 -1.17 9.58
CA GLY A 16 -3.73 0.21 10.07
C GLY A 16 -2.65 1.02 9.36
N ILE A 17 -2.28 0.68 8.13
CA ILE A 17 -1.30 1.46 7.35
C ILE A 17 -1.92 2.80 6.97
N THR A 18 -1.25 3.89 7.33
CA THR A 18 -1.60 5.25 6.95
C THR A 18 -0.52 5.88 6.06
N ASN A 19 -0.73 7.13 5.64
CA ASN A 19 0.23 7.87 4.79
C ASN A 19 1.57 8.19 5.48
N ASP A 20 1.62 8.10 6.81
CA ASP A 20 2.85 8.33 7.59
C ASP A 20 3.62 7.03 7.84
N ASP A 21 3.07 5.89 7.44
CA ASP A 21 3.68 4.58 7.62
C ASP A 21 4.51 4.16 6.41
N ARG A 22 5.56 3.38 6.71
CA ARG A 22 6.38 2.68 5.72
C ARG A 22 6.54 1.21 6.10
N LEU A 23 6.55 0.37 5.08
CA LEU A 23 6.99 -1.01 5.14
C LEU A 23 8.38 -1.07 4.51
N GLU A 24 9.42 -1.35 5.31
CA GLU A 24 10.79 -1.50 4.82
C GLU A 24 11.05 -2.98 4.55
N LEU A 25 11.45 -3.33 3.33
CA LEU A 25 11.69 -4.70 2.87
C LEU A 25 13.18 -4.89 2.59
N GLU A 26 13.95 -5.28 3.60
CA GLU A 26 15.42 -5.34 3.53
C GLU A 26 15.93 -6.43 2.56
N ASP A 27 15.08 -7.38 2.20
CA ASP A 27 15.39 -8.50 1.32
C ASP A 27 14.87 -8.32 -0.12
N ILE A 28 14.28 -7.15 -0.44
CA ILE A 28 13.86 -6.77 -1.79
C ILE A 28 14.65 -5.56 -2.26
N LEU A 29 15.48 -5.72 -3.31
CA LEU A 29 16.29 -4.63 -3.82
C LEU A 29 15.46 -3.60 -4.59
N PHE A 30 15.75 -2.31 -4.38
CA PHE A 30 15.12 -1.25 -5.15
C PHE A 30 15.87 -0.99 -6.47
N GLY A 31 15.12 -0.88 -7.56
CA GLY A 31 15.67 -0.63 -8.88
C GLY A 31 14.60 -0.43 -9.96
N ALA A 32 15.04 -0.24 -11.21
CA ALA A 32 14.13 0.04 -12.33
C ALA A 32 13.12 -1.10 -12.62
N GLY A 33 13.38 -2.32 -12.14
CA GLY A 33 12.51 -3.48 -12.28
C GLY A 33 11.60 -3.73 -11.08
N THR A 34 11.71 -2.94 -10.00
CA THR A 34 10.94 -3.18 -8.79
C THR A 34 9.48 -2.80 -9.01
N THR A 35 8.57 -3.72 -8.65
CA THR A 35 7.12 -3.58 -8.87
C THR A 35 6.35 -3.84 -7.59
N ALA A 36 5.18 -3.20 -7.49
CA ALA A 36 4.20 -3.46 -6.44
C ALA A 36 2.82 -3.61 -7.08
N VAL A 37 2.12 -4.68 -6.73
CA VAL A 37 0.77 -4.98 -7.21
C VAL A 37 -0.11 -5.33 -6.02
N TYR A 38 -1.19 -4.57 -5.84
CA TYR A 38 -2.18 -4.85 -4.82
C TYR A 38 -3.44 -5.47 -5.42
N GLN A 39 -3.88 -6.59 -4.85
CA GLN A 39 -5.15 -7.23 -5.17
C GLN A 39 -6.02 -7.29 -3.92
N ALA A 40 -7.14 -6.56 -3.96
CA ALA A 40 -8.12 -6.57 -2.88
C ALA A 40 -8.84 -7.93 -2.79
N ASN A 41 -9.17 -8.33 -1.57
CA ASN A 41 -10.06 -9.46 -1.32
C ASN A 41 -11.48 -9.15 -1.83
N GLN A 42 -12.21 -10.18 -2.24
CA GLN A 42 -13.58 -10.03 -2.76
C GLN A 42 -14.56 -9.43 -1.73
N ASP A 43 -14.29 -9.62 -0.44
CA ASP A 43 -15.11 -9.11 0.67
C ASP A 43 -14.71 -7.70 1.12
N GLY A 44 -13.67 -7.10 0.52
CA GLY A 44 -13.18 -5.76 0.87
C GLY A 44 -12.46 -5.67 2.22
N SER A 45 -12.21 -6.79 2.90
CA SER A 45 -11.58 -6.82 4.23
C SER A 45 -10.08 -6.54 4.25
N GLY A 46 -9.47 -6.45 3.07
CA GLY A 46 -8.02 -6.52 2.91
C GLY A 46 -7.61 -6.81 1.49
N GLY A 47 -6.39 -7.33 1.35
CA GLY A 47 -5.85 -7.79 0.09
C GLY A 47 -4.42 -8.30 0.25
N THR A 48 -3.84 -8.69 -0.87
CA THR A 48 -2.42 -9.07 -0.96
C THR A 48 -1.67 -8.01 -1.73
N LEU A 49 -0.63 -7.46 -1.11
CA LEU A 49 0.36 -6.62 -1.77
C LEU A 49 1.56 -7.50 -2.15
N THR A 50 1.78 -7.70 -3.44
CA THR A 50 2.96 -8.38 -3.95
C THR A 50 4.01 -7.34 -4.34
N VAL A 51 5.22 -7.45 -3.79
CA VAL A 51 6.37 -6.60 -4.15
C VAL A 51 7.48 -7.49 -4.70
N SER A 52 8.12 -7.10 -5.80
CA SER A 52 9.20 -7.88 -6.41
C SER A 52 10.25 -7.00 -7.08
N ASP A 53 11.52 -7.37 -6.95
CA ASP A 53 12.67 -6.75 -7.65
C ASP A 53 12.97 -7.43 -9.01
N GLY A 54 12.15 -8.41 -9.41
CA GLY A 54 12.33 -9.24 -10.60
C GLY A 54 13.07 -10.57 -10.36
N THR A 55 13.75 -10.72 -9.22
CA THR A 55 14.42 -11.96 -8.79
C THR A 55 13.77 -12.50 -7.51
N HIS A 56 13.55 -11.62 -6.55
CA HIS A 56 12.90 -11.86 -5.27
C HIS A 56 11.50 -11.24 -5.27
N GLY A 57 10.60 -11.80 -4.46
CA GLY A 57 9.32 -11.16 -4.20
C GLY A 57 8.63 -11.68 -2.95
N THR A 58 7.89 -10.80 -2.28
CA THR A 58 7.08 -11.10 -1.11
C THR A 58 5.60 -10.84 -1.38
N ALA A 59 4.73 -11.55 -0.68
CA ALA A 59 3.29 -11.37 -0.69
C ALA A 59 2.80 -11.01 0.73
N LEU A 60 2.52 -9.73 0.95
CA LEU A 60 2.10 -9.22 2.25
C LEU A 60 0.58 -9.19 2.34
N HIS A 61 0.04 -9.81 3.39
CA HIS A 61 -1.39 -9.81 3.66
C HIS A 61 -1.80 -8.56 4.43
N LEU A 62 -2.59 -7.69 3.80
CA LEU A 62 -3.05 -6.45 4.38
C LEU A 62 -4.49 -6.56 4.88
N VAL A 63 -4.79 -5.90 5.99
CA VAL A 63 -6.12 -5.77 6.59
C VAL A 63 -6.56 -4.31 6.48
N GLY A 64 -7.78 -4.09 5.98
CA GLY A 64 -8.34 -2.79 5.68
C GLY A 64 -8.60 -2.57 4.20
N SER A 65 -9.22 -1.44 3.86
CA SER A 65 -9.52 -1.08 2.47
C SER A 65 -8.43 -0.18 1.93
N TYR A 66 -7.72 -0.64 0.91
CA TYR A 66 -6.65 0.11 0.24
C TYR A 66 -6.94 0.27 -1.24
N ASP A 67 -6.52 1.41 -1.80
CA ASP A 67 -6.53 1.64 -3.24
C ASP A 67 -5.24 1.09 -3.85
N ALA A 68 -5.34 0.35 -4.95
CA ALA A 68 -4.18 -0.27 -5.59
C ALA A 68 -3.15 0.76 -6.09
N ASN A 69 -3.60 1.93 -6.53
CA ASN A 69 -2.72 3.02 -6.95
C ASN A 69 -2.18 3.84 -5.78
N GLY A 70 -2.60 3.55 -4.54
CA GLY A 70 -2.08 4.20 -3.34
C GLY A 70 -0.68 3.74 -2.95
N PHE A 71 -0.26 2.53 -3.34
CA PHE A 71 1.07 2.02 -3.00
C PHE A 71 2.16 2.70 -3.84
N LYS A 72 3.27 3.05 -3.18
CA LYS A 72 4.43 3.72 -3.78
C LYS A 72 5.71 3.05 -3.29
N LEU A 73 6.62 2.81 -4.22
CA LEU A 73 7.94 2.24 -3.94
C LEU A 73 9.00 3.34 -3.97
N ALA A 74 9.97 3.23 -3.07
CA ALA A 74 11.15 4.07 -3.03
C ALA A 74 12.37 3.27 -2.54
N ASP A 75 13.54 3.83 -2.76
CA ASP A 75 14.77 3.43 -2.07
C ASP A 75 14.67 3.82 -0.59
N ASP A 76 15.04 2.91 0.31
CA ASP A 76 15.07 3.14 1.76
C ASP A 76 16.28 3.96 2.24
N GLY A 77 17.22 4.25 1.34
CA GLY A 77 18.51 4.89 1.60
C GLY A 77 19.69 3.91 1.67
N GLN A 78 19.43 2.60 1.62
CA GLN A 78 20.42 1.53 1.69
C GLN A 78 20.43 0.64 0.43
N GLY A 79 19.52 0.87 -0.51
CA GLY A 79 19.35 0.06 -1.72
C GLY A 79 18.19 -0.94 -1.64
N HIS A 80 17.43 -0.94 -0.54
CA HIS A 80 16.29 -1.81 -0.31
C HIS A 80 14.97 -1.07 -0.61
N THR A 81 13.88 -1.83 -0.63
CA THR A 81 12.58 -1.31 -1.05
C THR A 81 11.75 -0.84 0.14
N ALA A 82 11.46 0.46 0.16
CA ALA A 82 10.46 1.07 1.03
C ALA A 82 9.10 1.12 0.33
N VAL A 83 8.05 0.62 0.97
CA VAL A 83 6.66 0.78 0.52
C VAL A 83 5.95 1.81 1.39
N SER A 84 5.32 2.80 0.76
CA SER A 84 4.40 3.73 1.43
C SER A 84 3.00 3.64 0.82
N TYR A 85 1.98 4.06 1.57
CA TYR A 85 0.60 4.11 1.11
C TYR A 85 0.11 5.56 1.09
N ASN A 86 -0.02 6.14 -0.10
CA ASN A 86 -0.55 7.48 -0.32
C ASN A 86 -1.68 7.41 -1.35
N PRO A 87 -2.93 7.16 -0.94
CA PRO A 87 -4.05 7.16 -1.86
C PRO A 87 -4.29 8.57 -2.40
N ALA A 88 -4.84 8.67 -3.61
CA ALA A 88 -5.24 9.96 -4.14
C ALA A 88 -6.25 10.62 -3.19
N GLU A 89 -5.97 11.85 -2.78
CA GLU A 89 -6.95 12.66 -2.06
C GLU A 89 -8.12 12.98 -3.00
N PHE A 90 -9.34 12.73 -2.53
CA PHE A 90 -10.52 13.12 -3.29
C PHE A 90 -10.76 14.62 -3.10
N THR A 91 -10.17 15.45 -3.97
CA THR A 91 -10.47 16.87 -3.98
C THR A 91 -11.78 17.10 -4.72
N LEU A 92 -12.85 17.40 -3.99
CA LEU A 92 -14.12 17.80 -4.59
C LEU A 92 -14.04 19.26 -5.06
N THR A 93 -13.46 19.46 -6.24
CA THR A 93 -13.41 20.77 -6.88
C THR A 93 -14.78 21.09 -7.47
N GLY A 94 -15.72 21.58 -6.65
CA GLY A 94 -17.05 21.96 -7.17
C GLY A 94 -18.20 22.18 -6.18
N VAL A 95 -18.06 21.84 -4.89
CA VAL A 95 -19.10 22.20 -3.91
C VAL A 95 -18.83 23.58 -3.32
N GLY A 96 -19.59 24.58 -3.77
CA GLY A 96 -19.74 25.80 -2.99
C GLY A 96 -20.33 25.46 -1.61
N ASN A 97 -20.03 26.26 -0.58
CA ASN A 97 -20.34 26.05 0.84
C ASN A 97 -21.86 25.93 1.21
N GLY A 98 -22.74 25.43 0.34
CA GLY A 98 -24.18 25.39 0.55
C GLY A 98 -24.92 24.16 0.05
N ALA A 99 -24.26 23.11 -0.44
CA ALA A 99 -24.95 21.89 -0.89
C ALA A 99 -24.20 20.61 -0.54
N ILE A 100 -24.14 20.28 0.75
CA ILE A 100 -24.24 18.87 1.14
C ILE A 100 -25.70 18.61 1.50
N SER A 101 -26.49 18.24 0.50
CA SER A 101 -27.75 17.54 0.80
C SER A 101 -27.33 16.22 1.45
N SER A 102 -27.76 16.00 2.69
CA SER A 102 -27.66 14.71 3.37
C SER A 102 -28.62 13.73 2.72
N ASP A 103 -28.39 13.42 1.45
CA ASP A 103 -29.20 12.46 0.70
C ASP A 103 -28.27 11.62 -0.18
N PHE A 104 -27.33 10.95 0.49
CA PHE A 104 -26.84 9.68 -0.01
C PHE A 104 -27.94 8.65 0.26
N VAL A 105 -28.87 8.54 -0.69
CA VAL A 105 -29.83 7.43 -0.73
C VAL A 105 -29.24 6.39 -1.67
N VAL A 106 -28.94 5.22 -1.11
CA VAL A 106 -28.87 3.97 -1.87
C VAL A 106 -30.30 3.51 -2.16
#